data_AF-A0A382W1G9-F1
#
_entry.id   AF-A0A382W1G9-F1
#
_cell.length_a   1.000
_cell.length_b   1.000
_cell.length_c   1.000
_cell.angle_alpha   90.00
_cell.angle_beta   90.00
_cell.angle_gamma   90.00
#
_symmetry.space_group_name_H-M   'P 1'
#
loop_
_entity.id
_entity.type
_entity.pdbx_description
1 polymer ?
#
loop_
_entity_poly.entity_id
_entity_poly.type
_entity_poly.pdbx_seq_one_letter_code
_entity_poly.pdbx_strand_id
1 'polypeptide(L)'
;MNERDSEAVAAQLVAKGYSMTADALTADVILLNTCSVRDAAEQKALGKMSHVAGQLRSKNRKAVLGFMGCMAQSRGRELIDKLPDVDLVVGTQKFHRTADHIGDLLAGRAGGVVDTGEEKGSEATIREHLLNGASDKRPVTSFVSIMQGCNQFCTFCIVPDTRGRERSRSIDDIVSECRELVSRGVREVTLLGQIVTSYGRREIGERDGK
;
A
#
# COMPACT_ATOMS: atom_id res chain seq x y z
N MET A 1 -2.72 4.68 7.71
CA MET A 1 -2.18 3.41 7.17
C MET A 1 -2.25 3.38 5.65
N ASN A 2 -3.44 3.45 5.02
CA ASN A 2 -3.52 3.49 3.55
C ASN A 2 -2.71 4.65 2.93
N GLU A 3 -2.73 5.84 3.53
CA GLU A 3 -1.89 6.95 3.03
C GLU A 3 -0.39 6.61 3.05
N ARG A 4 0.09 5.99 4.14
CA ARG A 4 1.48 5.54 4.26
C ARG A 4 1.82 4.43 3.26
N ASP A 5 0.92 3.45 3.09
CA ASP A 5 1.09 2.38 2.10
C ASP A 5 1.17 2.96 0.67
N SER A 6 0.32 3.94 0.35
CA SER A 6 0.32 4.64 -0.94
C SER A 6 1.60 5.45 -1.16
N GLU A 7 2.08 6.15 -0.14
CA GLU A 7 3.32 6.91 -0.19
C GLU A 7 4.53 6.00 -0.43
N ALA A 8 4.62 4.85 0.26
CA ALA A 8 5.70 3.89 0.07
C ALA A 8 5.73 3.33 -1.36
N VAL A 9 4.57 2.92 -1.90
CA VAL A 9 4.47 2.46 -3.30
C VAL A 9 4.84 3.57 -4.27
N ALA A 10 4.42 4.81 -4.03
CA ALA A 10 4.82 5.95 -4.84
C ALA A 10 6.34 6.19 -4.80
N ALA A 11 6.96 6.10 -3.62
CA ALA A 11 8.41 6.22 -3.46
C ALA A 11 9.17 5.12 -4.22
N GLN A 12 8.68 3.89 -4.19
CA GLN A 12 9.25 2.77 -4.96
C GLN A 12 9.13 2.99 -6.47
N LEU A 13 7.99 3.50 -6.95
CA LEU A 13 7.81 3.85 -8.35
C LEU A 13 8.74 4.99 -8.77
N VAL A 14 8.87 6.04 -7.98
CA VAL A 14 9.81 7.14 -8.27
C VAL A 14 11.26 6.64 -8.33
N ALA A 15 11.64 5.75 -7.40
CA ALA A 15 12.97 5.12 -7.43
C ALA A 15 13.22 4.26 -8.69
N LYS A 16 12.15 3.76 -9.34
CA LYS A 16 12.19 3.02 -10.61
C LYS A 16 12.08 3.94 -11.85
N GLY A 17 12.06 5.26 -11.67
CA GLY A 17 12.07 6.25 -12.76
C GLY A 17 10.69 6.76 -13.18
N TYR A 18 9.63 6.44 -12.45
CA TYR A 18 8.30 7.01 -12.69
C TYR A 18 8.19 8.44 -12.15
N SER A 19 7.26 9.20 -12.69
CA SER A 19 6.91 10.53 -12.18
C SER A 19 5.43 10.59 -11.77
N MET A 20 5.12 11.42 -10.78
CA MET A 20 3.75 11.62 -10.32
C MET A 20 3.04 12.67 -11.16
N THR A 21 1.76 12.45 -11.46
CA THR A 21 0.87 13.43 -12.11
C THR A 21 -0.38 13.64 -11.28
N ALA A 22 -0.92 14.87 -11.31
CA ALA A 22 -2.20 15.20 -10.69
C ALA A 22 -3.41 14.85 -11.58
N ASP A 23 -3.19 14.65 -12.89
CA ASP A 23 -4.24 14.28 -13.83
C ASP A 23 -4.18 12.80 -14.16
N ALA A 24 -5.16 12.05 -13.64
CA ALA A 24 -5.32 10.62 -13.90
C ALA A 24 -5.41 10.29 -15.40
N LEU A 25 -5.93 11.18 -16.24
CA LEU A 25 -6.05 10.94 -17.69
C LEU A 25 -4.73 11.12 -18.44
N THR A 26 -3.69 11.64 -17.78
CA THR A 26 -2.32 11.74 -18.32
C THR A 26 -1.39 10.65 -17.81
N ALA A 27 -1.79 9.90 -16.79
CA ALA A 27 -1.00 8.83 -16.19
C ALA A 27 -0.93 7.58 -17.09
N ASP A 28 0.23 6.91 -17.07
CA ASP A 28 0.43 5.58 -17.67
C ASP A 28 0.08 4.44 -16.69
N VAL A 29 -0.02 4.76 -15.39
CA VAL A 29 -0.35 3.84 -14.31
C VAL A 29 -1.28 4.53 -13.32
N ILE A 30 -2.39 3.89 -12.96
CA ILE A 30 -3.37 4.41 -12.01
C ILE A 30 -3.66 3.33 -10.97
N LEU A 31 -3.26 3.60 -9.72
CA LEU A 31 -3.48 2.70 -8.60
C LEU A 31 -4.49 3.29 -7.62
N LEU A 32 -5.47 2.51 -7.22
CA LEU A 32 -6.36 2.84 -6.11
C LEU A 32 -6.00 1.99 -4.90
N ASN A 33 -5.55 2.64 -3.82
CA ASN A 33 -5.38 2.00 -2.52
C ASN A 33 -6.70 1.98 -1.75
N THR A 34 -7.19 0.79 -1.46
CA THR A 34 -8.59 0.54 -1.08
C THR A 34 -8.73 0.02 0.34
N CYS A 35 -9.89 0.30 0.93
CA CYS A 35 -10.26 -0.13 2.27
C CYS A 35 -11.48 -1.04 2.18
N SER A 36 -11.52 -2.10 3.00
CA SER A 36 -12.64 -3.06 3.06
C SER A 36 -13.43 -2.99 4.36
N VAL A 37 -13.16 -2.00 5.23
CA VAL A 37 -13.84 -1.89 6.53
C VAL A 37 -15.28 -1.38 6.38
N ARG A 38 -15.56 -0.61 5.33
CA ARG A 38 -16.90 -0.04 5.07
C ARG A 38 -17.26 -0.29 3.60
N ASP A 39 -18.43 -0.87 3.35
CA ASP A 39 -18.91 -1.15 1.99
C ASP A 39 -18.92 0.11 1.11
N ALA A 40 -19.35 1.26 1.65
CA ALA A 40 -19.33 2.53 0.91
C ALA A 40 -17.93 2.92 0.38
N ALA A 41 -16.86 2.53 1.07
CA ALA A 41 -15.49 2.76 0.59
C ALA A 41 -15.15 1.88 -0.61
N GLU A 42 -15.60 0.62 -0.61
CA GLU A 42 -15.43 -0.31 -1.73
C GLU A 42 -16.24 0.15 -2.94
N GLN A 43 -17.52 0.47 -2.77
CA GLN A 43 -18.38 0.98 -3.85
C GLN A 43 -17.80 2.24 -4.48
N LYS A 44 -17.27 3.16 -3.66
CA LYS A 44 -16.59 4.37 -4.16
C LYS A 44 -15.35 4.03 -4.98
N ALA A 45 -14.53 3.07 -4.54
CA ALA A 45 -13.34 2.65 -5.27
C ALA A 45 -13.69 1.99 -6.61
N LEU A 46 -14.67 1.08 -6.62
CA LEU A 46 -15.17 0.43 -7.83
C LEU A 46 -15.72 1.45 -8.82
N GLY A 47 -16.61 2.34 -8.37
CA GLY A 47 -17.19 3.39 -9.20
C GLY A 47 -16.13 4.35 -9.76
N LYS A 48 -15.12 4.71 -8.95
CA LYS A 48 -14.01 5.56 -9.42
C LYS A 48 -13.16 4.86 -10.48
N MET A 49 -12.86 3.58 -10.30
CA MET A 49 -12.09 2.81 -11.30
C MET A 49 -12.87 2.68 -12.61
N SER A 50 -14.14 2.28 -12.56
CA SER A 50 -15.00 2.17 -13.75
C SER A 50 -15.11 3.50 -14.51
N HIS A 51 -15.23 4.61 -13.77
CA HIS A 51 -15.29 5.94 -14.37
C HIS A 51 -14.00 6.30 -15.10
N VAL A 52 -12.85 6.11 -14.46
CA VAL A 52 -11.53 6.40 -15.05
C VAL A 52 -11.27 5.50 -16.26
N ALA A 53 -11.55 4.21 -16.16
CA ALA A 53 -11.43 3.27 -17.26
C ALA A 53 -12.29 3.70 -18.47
N GLY A 54 -13.54 4.11 -18.23
CA GLY A 54 -14.43 4.63 -19.27
C GLY A 54 -13.89 5.90 -19.95
N GLN A 55 -13.30 6.82 -19.18
CA GLN A 55 -12.69 8.04 -19.73
C GLN A 55 -11.42 7.75 -20.55
N LEU A 56 -10.62 6.78 -20.14
CA LEU A 56 -9.44 6.37 -20.90
C LEU A 56 -9.83 5.71 -22.22
N ARG A 57 -10.83 4.81 -22.21
CA ARG A 57 -11.38 4.19 -23.42
C ARG A 57 -11.93 5.20 -24.41
N SER A 58 -12.73 6.17 -23.95
CA SER A 58 -13.31 7.18 -24.84
C SER A 58 -12.26 8.08 -25.51
N LYS A 59 -11.07 8.19 -24.90
CA LYS A 59 -9.91 8.90 -25.44
C LYS A 59 -8.91 7.99 -26.18
N ASN A 60 -9.22 6.70 -26.34
CA ASN A 60 -8.33 5.67 -26.88
C ASN A 60 -6.93 5.68 -26.22
N ARG A 61 -6.88 5.92 -24.91
CA ARG A 61 -5.64 5.97 -24.14
C ARG A 61 -5.53 4.71 -23.29
N LYS A 62 -4.35 4.10 -23.31
CA LYS A 62 -4.03 2.93 -22.47
C LYS A 62 -3.28 3.38 -21.23
N ALA A 63 -3.59 2.76 -20.11
CA ALA A 63 -2.86 2.90 -18.85
C ALA A 63 -3.05 1.59 -18.07
N VAL A 64 -2.06 1.24 -17.24
CA VAL A 64 -2.19 0.13 -16.28
C VAL A 64 -3.15 0.56 -15.17
N LEU A 65 -4.25 -0.16 -15.00
CA LEU A 65 -5.22 0.11 -13.95
C LEU A 65 -5.11 -0.94 -12.83
N GLY A 66 -5.03 -0.49 -11.58
CA GLY A 66 -4.83 -1.41 -10.47
C GLY A 66 -5.50 -1.06 -9.15
N PHE A 67 -5.87 -2.10 -8.42
CA PHE A 67 -6.26 -2.01 -7.02
C PHE A 67 -5.14 -2.53 -6.12
N MET A 68 -4.93 -1.85 -5.00
CA MET A 68 -4.11 -2.35 -3.90
C MET A 68 -4.81 -2.16 -2.57
N GLY A 69 -4.37 -2.86 -1.52
CA GLY A 69 -4.87 -2.66 -0.15
C GLY A 69 -5.89 -3.71 0.30
N CYS A 70 -6.73 -3.39 1.29
CA CYS A 70 -7.53 -4.39 1.99
C CYS A 70 -8.66 -4.97 1.12
N MET A 71 -9.31 -4.16 0.27
CA MET A 71 -10.32 -4.68 -0.67
C MET A 71 -9.65 -5.53 -1.76
N ALA A 72 -8.48 -5.10 -2.26
CA ALA A 72 -7.69 -5.92 -3.20
C ALA A 72 -7.33 -7.29 -2.59
N GLN A 73 -6.90 -7.31 -1.33
CA GLN A 73 -6.63 -8.54 -0.58
C GLN A 73 -7.89 -9.42 -0.45
N SER A 74 -9.03 -8.82 -0.08
CA SER A 74 -10.27 -9.56 0.21
C SER A 74 -10.95 -10.10 -1.05
N ARG A 75 -11.00 -9.31 -2.13
CA ARG A 75 -11.74 -9.65 -3.35
C ARG A 75 -10.85 -10.32 -4.39
N GLY A 76 -9.55 -10.03 -4.40
CA GLY A 76 -8.58 -10.68 -5.28
C GLY A 76 -9.03 -10.70 -6.73
N ARG A 77 -9.16 -11.91 -7.28
CA ARG A 77 -9.51 -12.14 -8.70
C ARG A 77 -10.87 -11.59 -9.10
N GLU A 78 -11.84 -11.53 -8.18
CA GLU A 78 -13.18 -11.00 -8.44
C GLU A 78 -13.14 -9.58 -9.02
N LEU A 79 -12.14 -8.78 -8.65
CA LEU A 79 -12.00 -7.42 -9.15
C LEU A 79 -11.71 -7.38 -10.66
N ILE A 80 -10.87 -8.28 -11.16
CA ILE A 80 -10.57 -8.39 -12.59
C ILE A 80 -11.78 -8.96 -13.33
N ASP A 81 -12.44 -9.96 -12.76
CA ASP A 81 -13.61 -10.59 -13.37
C ASP A 81 -14.78 -9.60 -13.53
N LYS A 82 -14.95 -8.67 -12.58
CA LYS A 82 -15.98 -7.61 -12.61
C LYS A 82 -15.57 -6.35 -13.38
N LEU A 83 -14.28 -6.04 -13.42
CA LEU A 83 -13.74 -4.86 -14.10
C LEU A 83 -12.62 -5.31 -15.05
N PRO A 84 -12.95 -5.74 -16.28
CA PRO A 84 -11.98 -6.30 -17.23
C PRO A 84 -10.87 -5.33 -17.65
N ASP A 85 -11.04 -4.03 -17.43
CA ASP A 85 -9.99 -3.02 -17.68
C ASP A 85 -8.92 -2.99 -16.58
N VAL A 86 -9.08 -3.73 -15.48
CA VAL A 86 -8.12 -3.76 -14.38
C VAL A 86 -7.05 -4.81 -14.65
N ASP A 87 -5.80 -4.36 -14.70
CA ASP A 87 -4.64 -5.19 -14.98
C ASP A 87 -3.97 -5.72 -13.72
N LEU A 88 -4.12 -5.03 -12.58
CA LEU A 88 -3.32 -5.28 -11.38
C LEU A 88 -4.16 -5.32 -10.10
N VAL A 89 -4.00 -6.37 -9.30
CA VAL A 89 -4.58 -6.48 -7.95
C VAL A 89 -3.50 -6.93 -6.97
N VAL A 90 -3.14 -6.05 -6.02
CA VAL A 90 -2.05 -6.27 -5.06
C VAL A 90 -2.56 -6.27 -3.63
N GLY A 91 -2.36 -7.39 -2.95
CA GLY A 91 -2.69 -7.59 -1.54
C GLY A 91 -1.79 -6.79 -0.59
N THR A 92 -2.17 -6.77 0.68
CA THR A 92 -1.50 -5.90 1.67
C THR A 92 -0.09 -6.35 2.05
N GLN A 93 0.26 -7.61 1.79
CA GLN A 93 1.61 -8.14 2.02
C GLN A 93 2.50 -8.06 0.78
N LYS A 94 2.02 -7.42 -0.30
CA LYS A 94 2.66 -7.44 -1.63
C LYS A 94 2.97 -6.05 -2.19
N PHE A 95 2.77 -5.00 -1.39
CA PHE A 95 3.00 -3.62 -1.81
C PHE A 95 4.41 -3.39 -2.38
N HIS A 96 5.46 -4.01 -1.80
CA HIS A 96 6.84 -3.90 -2.29
C HIS A 96 7.09 -4.53 -3.67
N ARG A 97 6.19 -5.39 -4.15
CA ARG A 97 6.25 -5.98 -5.49
C ARG A 97 5.50 -5.15 -6.53
N THR A 98 4.75 -4.13 -6.13
CA THR A 98 3.86 -3.37 -7.01
C THR A 98 4.60 -2.77 -8.21
N ALA A 99 5.76 -2.16 -7.98
CA ALA A 99 6.55 -1.55 -9.05
C ALA A 99 7.08 -2.58 -10.06
N ASP A 100 7.46 -3.78 -9.60
CA ASP A 100 7.93 -4.86 -10.48
C ASP A 100 6.77 -5.42 -11.32
N HIS A 101 5.61 -5.65 -10.71
CA HIS A 101 4.39 -6.08 -11.41
C HIS A 101 3.96 -5.09 -12.50
N ILE A 102 4.03 -3.78 -12.21
CA ILE A 102 3.77 -2.74 -13.21
C ILE A 102 4.78 -2.80 -14.35
N GLY A 103 6.06 -2.99 -14.04
CA GLY A 103 7.11 -3.13 -15.05
C GLY A 103 6.87 -4.32 -15.99
N ASP A 104 6.39 -5.45 -15.46
CA ASP A 104 6.04 -6.63 -16.25
C ASP A 104 4.81 -6.40 -17.14
N LEU A 105 3.79 -5.71 -16.64
CA LEU A 105 2.59 -5.35 -17.41
C LEU A 105 2.93 -4.39 -18.56
N LEU A 106 3.71 -3.34 -18.30
CA LEU A 106 4.11 -2.38 -19.34
C LEU A 106 5.03 -3.01 -20.40
N ALA A 107 5.85 -3.98 -20.01
CA ALA A 107 6.70 -4.73 -20.94
C ALA A 107 5.94 -5.82 -21.72
N GLY A 108 4.64 -6.02 -21.47
CA GLY A 108 3.84 -7.08 -22.09
C GLY A 108 4.24 -8.50 -21.66
N ARG A 109 4.95 -8.64 -20.54
CA ARG A 109 5.34 -9.95 -19.97
C ARG A 109 4.20 -10.62 -19.21
N ALA A 110 3.16 -9.87 -18.86
CA ALA A 110 1.94 -10.35 -18.22
C ALA A 110 0.70 -9.69 -18.83
N GLY A 111 -0.41 -10.43 -18.91
CA GLY A 111 -1.72 -9.92 -19.37
C GLY A 111 -2.66 -9.49 -18.24
N GLY A 112 -2.21 -9.60 -16.99
CA GLY A 112 -2.95 -9.27 -15.77
C GLY A 112 -2.34 -9.98 -14.55
N VAL A 113 -2.31 -9.31 -13.40
CA VAL A 113 -1.63 -9.79 -12.19
C VAL A 113 -2.58 -9.70 -10.99
N VAL A 114 -2.69 -10.80 -10.25
CA VAL A 114 -3.34 -10.85 -8.94
C VAL A 114 -2.35 -11.46 -7.96
N ASP A 115 -1.82 -10.65 -7.05
CA ASP A 115 -0.87 -11.08 -6.03
C ASP A 115 -1.41 -10.72 -4.66
N THR A 116 -2.15 -11.66 -4.07
CA THR A 116 -2.76 -11.55 -2.74
C THR A 116 -2.23 -12.62 -1.78
N GLY A 117 -1.13 -13.27 -2.13
CA GLY A 117 -0.52 -14.30 -1.29
C GLY A 117 0.08 -13.73 0.00
N GLU A 118 0.26 -14.59 1.00
CA GLU A 118 1.05 -14.23 2.17
C GLU A 118 2.54 -14.08 1.80
N GLU A 119 3.25 -13.22 2.52
CA GLU A 119 4.69 -13.03 2.37
C GLU A 119 5.33 -12.72 3.71
N LYS A 120 6.12 -13.69 4.20
CA LYS A 120 6.86 -13.56 5.44
C LYS A 120 7.88 -12.42 5.32
N GLY A 121 7.92 -11.53 6.32
CA GLY A 121 8.83 -10.40 6.34
C GLY A 121 8.34 -9.16 5.58
N SER A 122 7.15 -9.21 4.97
CA SER A 122 6.56 -8.07 4.25
C SER A 122 6.28 -6.86 5.13
N GLU A 123 6.16 -7.03 6.45
CA GLU A 123 6.00 -5.92 7.40
C GLU A 123 7.21 -4.96 7.39
N ALA A 124 8.40 -5.42 6.99
CA ALA A 124 9.61 -4.63 6.94
C ALA A 124 9.89 -3.99 5.57
N THR A 125 9.08 -4.28 4.55
CA THR A 125 9.33 -3.84 3.16
C THR A 125 8.67 -2.50 2.82
N ILE A 126 7.87 -1.93 3.72
CA ILE A 126 7.17 -0.65 3.53
C ILE A 126 7.89 0.44 4.32
N ARG A 127 9.05 0.83 3.81
CA ARG A 127 9.99 1.74 4.49
C ARG A 127 10.41 2.94 3.64
N GLU A 128 10.17 2.91 2.34
CA GLU A 128 10.53 4.02 1.46
C GLU A 128 9.62 5.23 1.73
N HIS A 129 10.18 6.43 1.74
CA HIS A 129 9.45 7.68 1.95
C HIS A 129 9.65 8.63 0.79
N LEU A 130 8.58 9.31 0.40
CA LEU A 130 8.59 10.28 -0.68
C LEU A 130 8.76 11.69 -0.10
N LEU A 131 9.90 11.98 0.52
CA LEU A 131 10.10 13.23 1.28
C LEU A 131 10.34 14.47 0.41
N ASN A 132 10.62 14.27 -0.88
CA ASN A 132 10.84 15.34 -1.86
C ASN A 132 9.85 15.24 -3.06
N GLY A 133 8.74 14.53 -2.91
CA GLY A 133 7.79 14.30 -4.01
C GLY A 133 6.91 15.51 -4.32
N ALA A 134 6.63 15.73 -5.62
CA ALA A 134 5.67 16.66 -6.29
C ALA A 134 5.55 18.12 -5.80
N SER A 135 6.06 18.47 -4.63
CA SER A 135 6.03 19.81 -4.05
C SER A 135 7.41 20.11 -3.46
N ASP A 136 7.89 21.34 -3.65
CA ASP A 136 9.18 21.82 -3.12
C ASP A 136 9.21 21.94 -1.58
N LYS A 137 8.09 21.64 -0.89
CA LYS A 137 7.98 21.75 0.56
C LYS A 137 8.34 20.44 1.23
N ARG A 138 9.40 20.48 2.04
CA ARG A 138 9.78 19.35 2.90
C ARG A 138 8.66 19.07 3.91
N PRO A 139 8.22 17.82 4.08
CA PRO A 139 7.19 17.47 5.05
C PRO A 139 7.72 17.66 6.48
N VAL A 140 6.92 18.31 7.33
CA VAL A 140 7.24 18.51 8.75
C VAL A 140 6.85 17.28 9.58
N THR A 141 5.86 16.52 9.11
CA THR A 141 5.34 15.32 9.78
C THR A 141 5.49 14.11 8.87
N SER A 142 5.65 12.91 9.44
CA SER A 142 5.63 11.65 8.69
C SER A 142 5.06 10.49 9.50
N PHE A 143 4.54 9.48 8.80
CA PHE A 143 4.01 8.25 9.36
C PHE A 143 5.03 7.12 9.28
N VAL A 144 5.22 6.37 10.36
CA VAL A 144 6.07 5.17 10.36
C VAL A 144 5.24 3.97 10.80
N SER A 145 5.00 3.02 9.90
CA SER A 145 4.31 1.77 10.22
C SER A 145 5.24 0.88 11.05
N ILE A 146 4.89 0.55 12.29
CA ILE A 146 5.74 -0.26 13.18
C ILE A 146 5.37 -1.74 13.19
N MET A 147 4.21 -2.08 12.64
CA MET A 147 3.68 -3.44 12.62
C MET A 147 2.66 -3.58 11.49
N GLN A 148 2.31 -4.82 11.18
CA GLN A 148 1.21 -5.14 10.27
C GLN A 148 0.36 -6.29 10.83
N GLY A 149 -0.92 -6.27 10.51
CA GLY A 149 -1.84 -7.35 10.85
C GLY A 149 -2.39 -7.24 12.27
N CYS A 150 -3.26 -8.20 12.61
CA CYS A 150 -4.00 -8.17 13.87
C CYS A 150 -4.34 -9.59 14.31
N ASN A 151 -4.18 -9.88 15.61
CA ASN A 151 -4.57 -11.14 16.22
C ASN A 151 -5.87 -11.05 17.04
N GLN A 152 -6.52 -9.88 17.06
CA GLN A 152 -7.82 -9.70 17.70
C GLN A 152 -8.91 -10.06 16.67
N PHE A 153 -9.45 -11.27 16.79
CA PHE A 153 -10.55 -11.77 15.96
C PHE A 153 -11.88 -11.21 16.45
N CYS A 154 -12.00 -9.89 16.47
CA CYS A 154 -13.24 -9.22 16.83
C CYS A 154 -14.33 -9.62 15.82
N THR A 155 -15.54 -9.89 16.32
CA THR A 155 -16.67 -10.40 15.52
C THR A 155 -17.07 -9.54 14.32
N PHE A 156 -16.62 -8.29 14.28
CA PHE A 156 -16.92 -7.30 13.24
C PHE A 156 -15.71 -6.91 12.38
N CYS A 157 -14.50 -7.39 12.67
CA CYS A 157 -13.27 -6.86 12.10
C CYS A 157 -12.67 -7.76 11.02
N ILE A 158 -12.55 -7.23 9.80
CA ILE A 158 -11.96 -7.92 8.63
C ILE A 158 -10.42 -7.90 8.59
N VAL A 159 -9.79 -7.20 9.54
CA VAL A 159 -8.35 -6.92 9.50
C VAL A 159 -7.48 -8.18 9.59
N PRO A 160 -7.77 -9.18 10.44
CA PRO A 160 -6.97 -10.41 10.47
C PRO A 160 -6.89 -11.11 9.11
N ASP A 161 -7.96 -11.08 8.32
CA ASP A 161 -8.01 -11.71 6.99
C ASP A 161 -7.36 -10.86 5.91
N THR A 162 -7.42 -9.53 6.05
CA THR A 162 -6.95 -8.61 5.00
C THR A 162 -5.54 -8.06 5.22
N ARG A 163 -4.99 -8.15 6.43
CA ARG A 163 -3.62 -7.72 6.77
C ARG A 163 -2.79 -8.87 7.37
N GLY A 164 -3.42 -10.03 7.58
CA GLY A 164 -2.81 -11.22 8.17
C GLY A 164 -2.67 -11.12 9.70
N ARG A 165 -1.97 -12.12 10.25
CA ARG A 165 -1.57 -12.17 11.66
C ARG A 165 -0.72 -10.96 12.04
N GLU A 166 -0.71 -10.62 13.32
CA GLU A 166 0.17 -9.60 13.86
C GLU A 166 1.65 -9.95 13.60
N ARG A 167 2.38 -8.98 13.05
CA ARG A 167 3.83 -9.04 12.80
C ARG A 167 4.43 -7.69 13.13
N SER A 168 5.32 -7.65 14.11
CA SER A 168 6.06 -6.45 14.50
C SER A 168 7.33 -6.27 13.67
N ARG A 169 7.64 -5.03 13.28
CA ARG A 169 8.98 -4.70 12.74
C ARG A 169 10.00 -4.65 13.86
N SER A 170 11.29 -4.82 13.53
CA SER A 170 12.35 -4.68 14.51
C SER A 170 12.46 -3.23 15.02
N ILE A 171 12.86 -3.07 16.28
CA ILE A 171 13.10 -1.73 16.86
C ILE A 171 14.19 -1.01 16.08
N ASP A 172 15.25 -1.71 15.68
CA ASP A 172 16.38 -1.14 14.96
C ASP A 172 15.97 -0.58 13.59
N ASP A 173 15.10 -1.28 12.86
CA ASP A 173 14.56 -0.79 11.58
C ASP A 173 13.73 0.47 11.78
N ILE A 174 12.84 0.49 12.78
CA ILE A 174 11.98 1.64 13.07
C ILE A 174 12.84 2.85 13.48
N VAL A 175 13.81 2.65 14.38
CA VAL A 175 14.70 3.73 14.84
C VAL A 175 15.54 4.26 13.68
N SER A 176 16.04 3.39 12.81
CA SER A 176 16.82 3.79 11.63
C SER A 176 15.99 4.63 10.65
N GLU A 177 14.75 4.20 10.35
CA GLU A 177 13.81 4.97 9.52
C GLU A 177 13.48 6.33 10.15
N CYS A 178 13.20 6.39 11.46
CA CYS A 178 12.96 7.64 12.16
C CYS A 178 14.17 8.60 12.11
N ARG A 179 15.39 8.08 12.28
CA ARG A 179 16.62 8.89 12.17
C ARG A 179 16.81 9.44 10.76
N GLU A 180 16.54 8.63 9.74
CA GLU A 180 16.58 9.06 8.35
C GLU A 180 15.57 10.20 8.10
N LEU A 181 14.32 10.05 8.55
CA LEU A 181 13.29 11.09 8.44
C LEU A 181 13.71 12.39 9.12
N VAL A 182 14.24 12.32 10.34
CA VAL A 182 14.72 13.50 11.09
C VAL A 182 15.88 14.19 10.36
N SER A 183 16.82 13.43 9.80
CA SER A 183 17.94 14.00 9.03
C SER A 183 17.48 14.73 7.76
N ARG A 184 16.32 14.35 7.23
CA ARG A 184 15.67 14.98 6.07
C ARG A 184 14.70 16.11 6.43
N GLY A 185 14.59 16.46 7.71
CA GLY A 185 13.87 17.64 8.19
C GLY A 185 12.51 17.37 8.83
N VAL A 186 12.08 16.11 8.94
CA VAL A 186 10.87 15.74 9.69
C VAL A 186 11.06 16.12 11.17
N ARG A 187 9.99 16.63 11.78
CA ARG A 187 9.94 17.07 13.18
C ARG A 187 8.95 16.28 14.02
N GLU A 188 7.93 15.71 13.37
CA GLU A 188 6.93 14.86 14.03
C GLU A 188 6.87 13.50 13.33
N VAL A 189 7.00 12.43 14.10
CA VAL A 189 6.81 11.07 13.61
C VAL A 189 5.62 10.46 14.33
N THR A 190 4.62 10.03 13.56
CA THR A 190 3.48 9.29 14.09
C THR A 190 3.63 7.81 13.80
N LEU A 191 3.67 6.99 14.85
CA LEU A 191 3.76 5.54 14.73
C LEU A 191 2.40 4.95 14.37
N LEU A 192 2.37 4.13 13.33
CA LEU A 192 1.15 3.47 12.84
C LEU A 192 1.19 1.97 13.06
N GLY A 193 0.06 1.41 13.45
CA GLY A 193 -0.16 -0.03 13.56
C GLY A 193 -1.64 -0.32 13.76
N GLN A 194 -2.08 -1.53 13.45
CA GLN A 194 -3.46 -1.96 13.69
C GLN A 194 -3.77 -1.97 15.19
N ILE A 195 -2.81 -2.40 16.01
CA ILE A 195 -2.90 -2.40 17.48
C ILE A 195 -1.54 -1.98 18.04
N VAL A 196 -1.27 -0.67 18.05
CA VAL A 196 0.01 -0.10 18.51
C VAL A 196 0.38 -0.56 19.92
N THR A 197 -0.60 -0.77 20.80
CA THR A 197 -0.39 -1.24 22.19
C THR A 197 0.07 -2.70 22.31
N SER A 198 0.02 -3.45 21.20
CA SER A 198 0.42 -4.86 21.10
C SER A 198 1.82 -5.04 20.48
N TYR A 199 2.43 -3.96 19.97
CA TYR A 199 3.75 -4.01 19.33
C TYR A 199 4.77 -4.74 20.22
N GLY A 200 5.51 -5.68 19.61
CA GLY A 200 6.61 -6.40 20.23
C GLY A 200 6.22 -7.51 21.20
N ARG A 201 4.97 -7.59 21.67
CA ARG A 201 4.55 -8.55 22.72
C ARG A 201 4.77 -10.03 22.38
N ARG A 202 4.92 -10.37 21.10
CA ARG A 202 5.07 -11.75 20.63
C ARG A 202 6.45 -12.06 20.07
N GLU A 203 7.08 -11.06 19.46
CA GLU A 203 8.38 -11.22 18.78
C GLU A 203 9.55 -10.77 19.63
N ILE A 204 9.33 -9.81 20.54
CA ILE A 204 10.34 -9.26 21.42
C ILE A 204 10.14 -9.92 22.78
N GLY A 205 11.09 -10.77 23.18
CA GLY A 205 11.04 -11.46 24.46
C GLY A 205 11.05 -10.49 25.64
N GLU A 206 10.58 -10.97 26.79
CA GLU A 206 10.58 -10.17 28.02
C GLU A 206 12.02 -9.88 28.48
N ARG A 207 12.26 -8.63 28.91
CA ARG A 207 13.50 -8.23 29.56
C ARG A 207 13.17 -7.55 30.87
N ASP A 208 13.76 -8.04 31.96
CA ASP A 208 13.52 -7.55 33.31
C ASP A 208 12.03 -7.62 33.72
N GLY A 209 11.31 -8.63 33.22
CA GLY A 209 9.88 -8.85 33.49
C GLY A 209 8.95 -7.85 32.78
N LYS A 210 9.42 -7.23 31.69
CA LYS A 210 8.68 -6.28 30.86
C LYS A 210 8.80 -6.60 29.37
#